data_AF-A0A540LCH3-F1
#
_entry.id   AF-A0A540LCH3-F1
#
_cell.length_a   1.000
_cell.length_b   1.000
_cell.length_c   1.000
_cell.angle_alpha   90.00
_cell.angle_beta   90.00
_cell.angle_gamma   90.00
#
_symmetry.space_group_name_H-M   'P 1'
#
loop_
_entity.id
_entity.type
_entity.pdbx_description
1 polymer ?
#
loop_
_entity_poly.entity_id
_entity_poly.type
_entity_poly.pdbx_seq_one_letter_code
_entity_poly.pdbx_strand_id
1 'polypeptide(L)'
;MRLLLLVRAYQVSGHMKAKLDPLGLEERDIPDDLDPALYGFTEADLDREFFLGVWRMSGFLAENRLVHTLRSILTRLEQAYCGTIGYEYMHIADRNRCNWLRDKIETPMPMQYNRQCREVILDILMWSTQFENFLATKWKAAKRFGLEGGKTLIPGMKEMFDRAADFGVESIVSGMPHRGRLNVLGNVVRKPLRQIFNEFSGGTKPVDEDGLYTGTGDVKYHLGTSYDRPTRGGKRLHLCLVANPSHLEAVDPVVVGKTRAKQFYSNDADRTKNMGVLIHGDGSFAGQGVVYETLHLSVLTNYTTGGTIHIVVSNQVAFTTDPMSGRSLEYCTDVAKALNAPIFHVNADDMEAVVHVCELAAEWR
;
A
#
# COMPACT_ATOMS: atom_id res chain seq x y z
N MET A 1 -22.88 -21.55 17.04
CA MET A 1 -21.49 -22.04 16.86
C MET A 1 -21.10 -22.11 15.39
N ARG A 2 -21.88 -22.78 14.52
CA ARG A 2 -21.54 -22.94 13.09
C ARG A 2 -21.36 -21.62 12.33
N LEU A 3 -22.25 -20.65 12.55
CA LEU A 3 -22.14 -19.32 11.96
C LEU A 3 -20.86 -18.56 12.38
N LEU A 4 -20.38 -18.76 13.61
CA LEU A 4 -19.14 -18.13 14.08
C LEU A 4 -17.92 -18.70 13.37
N LEU A 5 -17.94 -20.00 13.05
CA LEU A 5 -16.88 -20.64 12.26
C LEU A 5 -16.87 -20.10 10.84
N LEU A 6 -18.04 -19.93 10.22
CA LEU A 6 -18.17 -19.33 8.89
C LEU A 6 -17.66 -17.87 8.87
N VAL A 7 -18.07 -17.03 9.83
CA VAL A 7 -17.55 -15.66 9.94
C VAL A 7 -16.03 -15.67 10.06
N ARG A 8 -15.47 -16.58 10.89
CA ARG A 8 -14.02 -16.72 11.04
C ARG A 8 -13.34 -17.18 9.76
N ALA A 9 -13.96 -18.07 8.98
CA ALA A 9 -13.43 -18.49 7.68
C ALA A 9 -13.31 -17.32 6.71
N TYR A 10 -14.32 -16.46 6.62
CA TYR A 10 -14.24 -15.22 5.82
C TYR A 10 -13.14 -14.27 6.32
N GLN A 11 -12.99 -14.10 7.63
CA GLN A 11 -11.93 -13.26 8.20
C GLN A 11 -10.52 -13.79 7.92
N VAL A 12 -10.34 -15.11 7.81
CA VAL A 12 -9.04 -15.75 7.58
C VAL A 12 -8.73 -15.89 6.10
N SER A 13 -9.70 -16.28 5.29
CA SER A 13 -9.49 -16.75 3.90
C SER A 13 -10.30 -15.98 2.86
N GLY A 14 -11.12 -15.00 3.25
CA GLY A 14 -11.93 -14.22 2.31
C GLY A 14 -11.10 -13.51 1.23
N HIS A 15 -9.86 -13.12 1.57
CA HIS A 15 -8.91 -12.54 0.61
C HIS A 15 -8.60 -13.46 -0.59
N MET A 16 -8.74 -14.78 -0.45
CA MET A 16 -8.56 -15.73 -1.56
C MET A 16 -9.72 -15.65 -2.59
N LYS A 17 -10.90 -15.21 -2.16
CA LYS A 17 -12.09 -15.01 -2.99
C LYS A 17 -12.24 -13.55 -3.49
N ALA A 18 -11.39 -12.64 -2.99
CA ALA A 18 -11.44 -11.22 -3.38
C ALA A 18 -11.07 -11.00 -4.85
N LYS A 19 -11.67 -9.97 -5.46
CA LYS A 19 -11.48 -9.59 -6.86
C LYS A 19 -10.26 -8.68 -7.01
N LEU A 20 -9.07 -9.25 -6.89
CA LEU A 20 -7.82 -8.49 -6.81
C LEU A 20 -7.17 -8.23 -8.18
N ASP A 21 -7.33 -9.15 -9.13
CA ASP A 21 -6.71 -9.06 -10.44
C ASP A 21 -7.51 -8.12 -11.37
N PRO A 22 -6.95 -6.97 -11.80
CA PRO A 22 -7.61 -6.09 -12.76
C PRO A 22 -7.77 -6.72 -14.15
N LEU A 23 -6.93 -7.71 -14.50
CA LEU A 23 -6.95 -8.36 -15.81
C LEU A 23 -7.91 -9.55 -15.88
N GLY A 24 -8.32 -10.10 -14.73
CA GLY A 24 -9.17 -11.29 -14.65
C GLY A 24 -8.54 -12.54 -15.26
N LEU A 25 -7.21 -12.63 -15.27
CA LEU A 25 -6.43 -13.76 -15.77
C LEU A 25 -6.12 -14.78 -14.68
N GLU A 26 -6.09 -14.35 -13.42
CA GLU A 26 -5.78 -15.21 -12.28
C GLU A 26 -6.97 -16.14 -11.95
N GLU A 27 -6.77 -17.44 -12.12
CA GLU A 27 -7.68 -18.48 -11.63
C GLU A 27 -7.26 -18.90 -10.22
N ARG A 28 -8.12 -18.63 -9.23
CA ARG A 28 -7.87 -18.99 -7.83
C ARG A 28 -8.83 -20.07 -7.35
N ASP A 29 -8.28 -21.05 -6.65
CA ASP A 29 -9.07 -22.03 -5.92
C ASP A 29 -9.69 -21.35 -4.69
N ILE A 30 -11.01 -21.23 -4.71
CA ILE A 30 -11.76 -20.69 -3.59
C ILE A 30 -11.82 -21.76 -2.49
N PRO A 31 -11.38 -21.46 -1.24
CA PRO A 31 -11.44 -22.43 -0.16
C PRO A 31 -12.87 -22.88 0.15
N ASP A 32 -13.08 -24.19 0.32
CA ASP A 32 -14.37 -24.79 0.70
C ASP A 32 -14.90 -24.25 2.04
N ASP A 33 -14.01 -23.77 2.91
CA ASP A 33 -14.34 -23.12 4.19
C ASP A 33 -15.20 -21.85 4.03
N LEU A 34 -15.28 -21.28 2.83
CA LEU A 34 -16.14 -20.13 2.55
C LEU A 34 -17.57 -20.54 2.12
N ASP A 35 -17.83 -21.82 1.85
CA ASP A 35 -19.16 -22.31 1.48
C ASP A 35 -20.05 -22.49 2.74
N PRO A 36 -21.19 -21.78 2.85
CA PRO A 36 -22.14 -22.00 3.94
C PRO A 36 -22.65 -23.45 4.05
N ALA A 37 -22.68 -24.20 2.95
CA ALA A 37 -23.13 -25.59 2.92
C ALA A 37 -22.23 -26.51 3.77
N LEU A 38 -20.92 -26.23 3.86
CA LEU A 38 -19.98 -26.96 4.72
C LEU A 38 -20.39 -26.89 6.20
N TYR A 39 -21.02 -25.80 6.60
CA TYR A 39 -21.52 -25.58 7.96
C TYR A 39 -22.98 -26.04 8.14
N GLY A 40 -23.55 -26.69 7.13
CA GLY A 40 -24.92 -27.20 7.15
C GLY A 40 -25.98 -26.12 7.06
N PHE A 41 -25.66 -24.95 6.47
CA PHE A 41 -26.66 -23.97 6.07
C PHE A 41 -27.17 -24.28 4.68
N THR A 42 -28.48 -24.21 4.51
CA THR A 42 -29.17 -24.40 3.22
C THR A 42 -29.82 -23.10 2.77
N GLU A 43 -30.34 -23.05 1.54
CA GLU A 43 -31.09 -21.88 1.06
C GLU A 43 -32.29 -21.53 1.96
N ALA A 44 -32.92 -22.53 2.58
CA ALA A 44 -34.03 -22.32 3.51
C ALA A 44 -33.61 -21.59 4.80
N ASP A 45 -32.32 -21.57 5.13
CA ASP A 45 -31.79 -20.90 6.32
C ASP A 45 -31.44 -19.42 6.07
N LEU A 46 -31.42 -18.96 4.82
CA LEU A 46 -30.96 -17.62 4.46
C LEU A 46 -31.75 -16.51 5.15
N ASP A 47 -33.06 -16.69 5.31
CA ASP A 47 -33.95 -15.70 5.92
C ASP A 47 -34.17 -15.95 7.42
N ARG A 48 -33.48 -16.93 8.01
CA ARG A 48 -33.47 -17.14 9.45
C ARG A 48 -32.64 -16.07 10.14
N GLU A 49 -33.14 -15.63 11.28
CA GLU A 49 -32.51 -14.65 12.14
C GLU A 49 -31.49 -15.30 13.08
N PHE A 50 -30.31 -14.68 13.19
CA PHE A 50 -29.22 -15.11 14.05
C PHE A 50 -28.76 -13.98 14.96
N PHE A 51 -28.35 -14.38 16.18
CA PHE A 51 -27.70 -13.51 17.14
C PHE A 51 -26.19 -13.68 17.08
N LEU A 52 -25.45 -12.60 16.84
CA LEU A 52 -24.00 -12.57 16.68
C LEU A 52 -23.34 -11.65 17.72
N GLY A 53 -23.45 -11.99 19.00
CA GLY A 53 -22.69 -11.32 20.06
C GLY A 53 -21.61 -12.24 20.62
N VAL A 54 -20.34 -11.86 20.47
CA VAL A 54 -19.21 -12.56 21.11
C VAL A 54 -18.48 -11.60 22.03
N TRP A 55 -18.28 -12.01 23.28
CA TRP A 55 -17.62 -11.18 24.29
C TRP A 55 -16.20 -10.78 23.85
N ARG A 56 -15.86 -9.50 23.98
CA ARG A 56 -14.57 -8.90 23.57
C ARG A 56 -14.20 -8.99 22.07
N MET A 57 -15.18 -9.11 21.19
CA MET A 57 -15.00 -8.99 19.73
C MET A 57 -15.57 -7.66 19.21
N SER A 58 -14.98 -7.12 18.14
CA SER A 58 -15.48 -5.94 17.41
C SER A 58 -16.14 -6.35 16.09
N GLY A 59 -16.74 -5.40 15.36
CA GLY A 59 -17.32 -5.63 14.03
C GLY A 59 -18.63 -6.42 14.04
N PHE A 60 -18.82 -7.37 13.13
CA PHE A 60 -20.00 -8.24 13.00
C PHE A 60 -20.31 -9.03 14.27
N LEU A 61 -19.29 -9.32 15.08
CA LEU A 61 -19.40 -10.10 16.30
C LEU A 61 -19.47 -9.23 17.56
N ALA A 62 -19.60 -7.91 17.41
CA ALA A 62 -19.68 -6.98 18.53
C ALA A 62 -20.87 -7.31 19.44
N GLU A 63 -20.72 -7.02 20.74
CA GLU A 63 -21.73 -7.34 21.77
C GLU A 63 -23.08 -6.61 21.58
N ASN A 64 -23.14 -5.63 20.66
CA ASN A 64 -24.37 -4.95 20.29
C ASN A 64 -25.33 -5.95 19.64
N ARG A 65 -26.41 -6.25 20.36
CA ARG A 65 -27.42 -7.29 20.15
C ARG A 65 -28.25 -7.14 18.86
N LEU A 66 -27.61 -7.05 17.71
CA LEU A 66 -28.29 -6.95 16.43
C LEU A 66 -28.62 -8.34 15.91
N VAL A 67 -29.92 -8.58 15.74
CA VAL A 67 -30.45 -9.74 15.04
C VAL A 67 -30.33 -9.47 13.54
N HIS A 68 -29.64 -10.35 12.82
CA HIS A 68 -29.49 -10.25 11.37
C HIS A 68 -29.87 -11.57 10.71
N THR A 69 -30.45 -11.50 9.50
CA THR A 69 -30.68 -12.70 8.69
C THR A 69 -29.34 -13.25 8.19
N LEU A 70 -29.25 -14.58 8.02
CA LEU A 70 -28.05 -15.21 7.44
C LEU A 70 -27.67 -14.58 6.10
N ARG A 71 -28.66 -14.29 5.25
CA ARG A 71 -28.49 -13.58 3.98
C ARG A 71 -27.78 -12.24 4.15
N SER A 72 -28.22 -11.44 5.13
CA SER A 72 -27.62 -10.13 5.41
C SER A 72 -26.17 -10.28 5.89
N ILE A 73 -25.91 -11.26 6.75
CA ILE A 73 -24.57 -11.54 7.27
C ILE A 73 -23.63 -11.95 6.14
N LEU A 74 -24.02 -12.94 5.32
CA LEU A 74 -23.22 -13.39 4.17
C LEU A 74 -22.94 -12.26 3.20
N THR A 75 -23.96 -11.44 2.88
CA THR A 75 -23.80 -10.28 2.00
C THR A 75 -22.76 -9.31 2.54
N ARG A 76 -22.79 -9.02 3.85
CA ARG A 76 -21.82 -8.10 4.47
C ARG A 76 -20.43 -8.72 4.58
N LEU A 77 -20.30 -10.03 4.80
CA LEU A 77 -19.01 -10.73 4.79
C LEU A 77 -18.36 -10.70 3.40
N GLU A 78 -19.14 -10.97 2.35
CA GLU A 78 -18.69 -10.87 0.95
C GLU A 78 -18.26 -9.43 0.62
N GLN A 79 -19.03 -8.42 1.06
CA GLN A 79 -18.68 -7.01 0.87
C GLN A 79 -17.39 -6.62 1.60
N ALA A 80 -17.17 -7.13 2.82
CA ALA A 80 -16.05 -6.77 3.67
C ALA A 80 -14.74 -7.48 3.28
N TYR A 81 -14.80 -8.76 2.87
CA TYR A 81 -13.62 -9.61 2.72
C TYR A 81 -13.38 -10.13 1.30
N CYS A 82 -14.40 -10.10 0.43
CA CYS A 82 -14.34 -10.67 -0.93
C CYS A 82 -14.56 -9.59 -2.02
N GLY A 83 -14.46 -8.31 -1.65
CA GLY A 83 -14.59 -7.18 -2.57
C GLY A 83 -13.35 -6.95 -3.43
N THR A 84 -13.03 -5.69 -3.72
CA THR A 84 -11.81 -5.27 -4.41
C THR A 84 -10.60 -5.14 -3.48
N ILE A 85 -10.79 -5.44 -2.19
CA ILE A 85 -9.74 -5.47 -1.16
C ILE A 85 -9.76 -6.84 -0.49
N GLY A 86 -8.58 -7.46 -0.39
CA GLY A 86 -8.32 -8.68 0.37
C GLY A 86 -7.49 -8.35 1.61
N TYR A 87 -7.98 -8.71 2.79
CA TYR A 87 -7.33 -8.41 4.06
C TYR A 87 -6.70 -9.66 4.66
N GLU A 88 -5.40 -9.63 4.92
CA GLU A 88 -4.70 -10.66 5.70
C GLU A 88 -4.20 -10.06 7.01
N TYR A 89 -4.88 -10.39 8.10
CA TYR A 89 -4.55 -9.87 9.43
C TYR A 89 -4.73 -10.90 10.55
N MET A 90 -5.42 -12.01 10.30
CA MET A 90 -5.73 -12.99 11.33
C MET A 90 -4.51 -13.79 11.81
N HIS A 91 -3.37 -13.72 11.11
CA HIS A 91 -2.09 -14.25 11.58
C HIS A 91 -1.46 -13.41 12.71
N ILE A 92 -1.96 -12.20 12.94
CA ILE A 92 -1.48 -11.33 14.02
C ILE A 92 -1.93 -11.89 15.37
N ALA A 93 -0.96 -12.17 16.25
CA ALA A 93 -1.24 -12.75 17.57
C ALA A 93 -1.96 -11.80 18.55
N ASP A 94 -1.78 -10.49 18.38
CA ASP A 94 -2.38 -9.47 19.26
C ASP A 94 -3.86 -9.26 18.90
N ARG A 95 -4.74 -9.64 19.85
CA ARG A 95 -6.19 -9.51 19.68
C ARG A 95 -6.65 -8.06 19.54
N ASN A 96 -6.05 -7.10 20.26
CA ASN A 96 -6.49 -5.70 20.22
C ASN A 96 -6.21 -5.11 18.83
N ARG A 97 -5.06 -5.45 18.27
CA ARG A 97 -4.67 -5.17 16.90
C ARG A 97 -5.64 -5.76 15.87
N CYS A 98 -5.97 -7.05 16.00
CA CYS A 98 -6.98 -7.69 15.14
C CYS A 98 -8.36 -7.06 15.29
N ASN A 99 -8.77 -6.68 16.51
CA ASN A 99 -10.04 -6.03 16.77
C ASN A 99 -10.11 -4.64 16.15
N TRP A 100 -9.02 -3.89 16.16
CA TRP A 100 -8.94 -2.58 15.51
C TRP A 100 -9.16 -2.69 14.00
N LEU A 101 -8.48 -3.64 13.35
CA LEU A 101 -8.68 -3.89 11.92
C LEU A 101 -10.09 -4.38 11.63
N ARG A 102 -10.61 -5.32 12.45
CA ARG A 102 -11.96 -5.83 12.29
C ARG A 102 -13.01 -4.73 12.39
N ASP A 103 -12.85 -3.80 13.33
CA ASP A 103 -13.75 -2.66 13.47
C ASP A 103 -13.73 -1.77 12.23
N LYS A 104 -12.55 -1.50 11.67
CA LYS A 104 -12.38 -0.69 10.45
C LYS A 104 -12.93 -1.37 9.20
N ILE A 105 -12.83 -2.70 9.10
CA ILE A 105 -13.23 -3.49 7.92
C ILE A 105 -14.72 -3.82 7.93
N GLU A 106 -15.25 -4.28 9.07
CA GLU A 106 -16.62 -4.82 9.16
C GLU A 106 -17.68 -3.74 9.45
N THR A 107 -17.25 -2.55 9.87
CA THR A 107 -18.14 -1.40 10.08
C THR A 107 -18.42 -0.74 8.73
N PRO A 108 -19.69 -0.72 8.26
CA PRO A 108 -20.03 -0.04 7.02
C PRO A 108 -19.73 1.44 7.16
N MET A 109 -18.74 1.93 6.42
CA MET A 109 -18.46 3.35 6.39
C MET A 109 -19.37 4.01 5.34
N PRO A 110 -20.27 4.92 5.73
CA PRO A 110 -21.10 5.63 4.76
C PRO A 110 -20.20 6.45 3.84
N MET A 111 -20.29 6.17 2.54
CA MET A 111 -19.81 6.97 1.40
C MET A 111 -18.69 7.96 1.76
N GLN A 112 -17.50 7.43 2.09
CA GLN A 112 -16.37 8.22 2.62
C GLN A 112 -15.94 9.34 1.66
N TYR A 113 -16.09 9.12 0.35
CA TYR A 113 -15.64 10.04 -0.67
C TYR A 113 -16.83 10.76 -1.28
N ASN A 114 -17.05 11.99 -0.82
CA ASN A 114 -17.99 12.89 -1.49
C ASN A 114 -17.50 13.22 -2.91
N ARG A 115 -18.38 13.83 -3.72
CA ARG A 115 -18.08 14.17 -5.12
C ARG A 115 -16.79 15.01 -5.27
N GLN A 116 -16.55 15.97 -4.37
CA GLN A 116 -15.37 16.84 -4.44
C GLN A 116 -14.09 16.04 -4.20
N CYS A 117 -14.08 15.11 -3.23
CA CYS A 117 -12.95 14.21 -3.00
C CYS A 117 -12.67 13.35 -4.24
N ARG A 118 -13.72 12.78 -4.85
CA ARG A 118 -13.60 11.97 -6.08
C ARG A 118 -13.04 12.77 -7.25
N GLU A 119 -13.47 14.02 -7.43
CA GLU A 119 -12.97 14.92 -8.47
C GLU A 119 -11.46 15.23 -8.27
N VAL A 120 -11.02 15.43 -7.02
CA VAL A 120 -9.59 15.65 -6.72
C VAL A 120 -8.75 14.39 -6.98
N ILE A 121 -9.24 13.22 -6.55
CA ILE A 121 -8.55 11.94 -6.79
C ILE A 121 -8.42 11.70 -8.31
N LEU A 122 -9.50 11.95 -9.06
CA LEU A 122 -9.50 11.84 -10.51
C LEU A 122 -8.51 12.82 -11.17
N ASP A 123 -8.46 14.08 -10.74
CA ASP A 123 -7.50 15.07 -11.25
C ASP A 123 -6.06 14.58 -11.05
N ILE A 124 -5.72 14.06 -9.88
CA ILE A 124 -4.39 13.50 -9.59
C ILE A 124 -4.07 12.32 -10.54
N LEU A 125 -5.04 11.43 -10.78
CA LEU A 125 -4.88 10.30 -11.69
C LEU A 125 -4.70 10.76 -13.15
N MET A 126 -5.41 11.82 -13.56
CA MET A 126 -5.26 12.44 -14.88
C MET A 126 -3.87 13.05 -15.05
N TRP A 127 -3.35 13.77 -14.06
CA TRP A 127 -1.97 14.29 -14.07
C TRP A 127 -0.95 13.18 -14.22
N SER A 128 -1.09 12.09 -13.44
CA SER A 128 -0.23 10.90 -13.56
C SER A 128 -0.27 10.30 -14.97
N THR A 129 -1.47 10.15 -15.53
CA THR A 129 -1.66 9.56 -16.87
C THR A 129 -1.08 10.44 -17.96
N GLN A 130 -1.35 11.75 -17.92
CA GLN A 130 -0.86 12.68 -18.93
C GLN A 130 0.64 12.86 -18.88
N PHE A 131 1.24 12.82 -17.68
CA PHE A 131 2.68 12.83 -17.52
C PHE A 131 3.33 11.67 -18.28
N GLU A 132 2.84 10.43 -18.11
CA GLU A 132 3.38 9.27 -18.83
C GLU A 132 3.16 9.37 -20.34
N ASN A 133 1.96 9.75 -20.78
CA ASN A 133 1.63 9.92 -22.19
C ASN A 133 2.54 10.97 -22.86
N PHE A 134 2.81 12.07 -22.16
CA PHE A 134 3.71 13.12 -22.63
C PHE A 134 5.14 12.59 -22.78
N LEU A 135 5.67 11.91 -21.75
CA LEU A 135 7.01 11.32 -21.81
C LEU A 135 7.13 10.30 -22.95
N ALA A 136 6.13 9.43 -23.11
CA ALA A 136 6.08 8.44 -24.18
C ALA A 136 6.05 9.08 -25.58
N THR A 137 5.30 10.18 -25.73
CA THR A 137 5.19 10.88 -27.02
C THR A 137 6.47 11.64 -27.36
N LYS A 138 7.06 12.35 -26.38
CA LYS A 138 8.22 13.22 -26.61
C LYS A 138 9.54 12.45 -26.73
N TRP A 139 9.72 11.39 -25.94
CA TRP A 139 10.95 10.58 -25.91
C TRP A 139 10.68 9.10 -26.16
N LYS A 140 10.16 8.78 -27.35
CA LYS A 140 9.71 7.43 -27.75
C LYS A 140 10.73 6.31 -27.51
N ALA A 141 12.01 6.57 -27.77
CA ALA A 141 13.09 5.57 -27.64
C ALA A 141 13.72 5.51 -26.24
N ALA A 142 13.39 6.45 -25.34
CA ALA A 142 14.03 6.53 -24.03
C ALA A 142 13.38 5.55 -23.04
N LYS A 143 14.21 4.76 -22.36
CA LYS A 143 13.75 3.98 -21.20
C LYS A 143 13.30 4.94 -20.08
N ARG A 144 12.04 4.79 -19.67
CA ARG A 144 11.39 5.59 -18.61
C ARG A 144 10.81 4.79 -17.46
N PHE A 145 10.59 3.48 -17.64
CA PHE A 145 9.96 2.59 -16.66
C PHE A 145 8.61 3.14 -16.16
N GLY A 146 7.69 3.37 -17.09
CA GLY A 146 6.43 4.03 -16.81
C GLY A 146 5.52 3.30 -15.82
N LEU A 147 4.61 4.07 -15.21
CA LEU A 147 3.65 3.56 -14.24
C LEU A 147 2.32 3.10 -14.88
N GLU A 148 2.28 2.83 -16.18
CA GLU A 148 1.07 2.29 -16.82
C GLU A 148 0.62 0.99 -16.16
N GLY A 149 -0.71 0.86 -15.97
CA GLY A 149 -1.33 -0.21 -15.18
C GLY A 149 -1.30 0.01 -13.67
N GLY A 150 -0.36 0.80 -13.13
CA GLY A 150 -0.20 1.04 -11.68
C GLY A 150 -0.39 2.49 -11.25
N LYS A 151 -1.08 3.30 -12.06
CA LYS A 151 -1.14 4.76 -11.89
C LYS A 151 -1.85 5.20 -10.60
N THR A 152 -2.70 4.33 -10.05
CA THR A 152 -3.42 4.53 -8.79
C THR A 152 -2.49 4.62 -7.57
N LEU A 153 -1.23 4.19 -7.70
CA LEU A 153 -0.16 4.47 -6.73
C LEU A 153 -0.05 5.96 -6.41
N ILE A 154 -0.17 6.86 -7.40
CA ILE A 154 0.03 8.29 -7.21
C ILE A 154 -1.02 8.93 -6.29
N PRO A 155 -2.33 8.83 -6.57
CA PRO A 155 -3.37 9.28 -5.64
C PRO A 155 -3.32 8.53 -4.30
N GLY A 156 -3.11 7.21 -4.28
CA GLY A 156 -2.98 6.44 -3.04
C GLY A 156 -1.88 6.99 -2.11
N MET A 157 -0.68 7.22 -2.64
CA MET A 157 0.43 7.82 -1.88
C MET A 157 0.11 9.24 -1.39
N LYS A 158 -0.54 10.08 -2.21
CA LYS A 158 -0.82 11.46 -1.83
C LYS A 158 -1.82 11.55 -0.69
N GLU A 159 -2.88 10.76 -0.73
CA GLU A 159 -3.88 10.69 0.34
C GLU A 159 -3.29 10.01 1.59
N MET A 160 -2.45 8.97 1.43
CA MET A 160 -1.69 8.38 2.55
C MET A 160 -0.83 9.42 3.28
N PHE A 161 -0.11 10.24 2.52
CA PHE A 161 0.79 11.26 3.08
C PHE A 161 0.01 12.38 3.78
N ASP A 162 -1.13 12.79 3.21
CA ASP A 162 -2.00 13.80 3.82
C ASP A 162 -2.64 13.24 5.11
N ARG A 163 -3.12 11.99 5.09
CA ARG A 163 -3.62 11.28 6.29
C ARG A 163 -2.54 11.14 7.36
N ALA A 164 -1.32 10.72 7.00
CA ALA A 164 -0.21 10.62 7.95
C ALA A 164 0.14 11.97 8.58
N ALA A 165 0.09 13.06 7.80
CA ALA A 165 0.27 14.41 8.33
C ALA A 165 -0.85 14.82 9.29
N ASP A 166 -2.09 14.36 9.08
CA ASP A 166 -3.19 14.56 10.02
C ASP A 166 -2.89 13.95 11.40
N PHE A 167 -2.23 12.80 11.45
CA PHE A 167 -1.71 12.15 12.66
C PHE A 167 -0.40 12.74 13.21
N GLY A 168 0.13 13.79 12.58
CA GLY A 168 1.31 14.52 13.09
C GLY A 168 2.65 14.13 12.49
N VAL A 169 2.66 13.35 11.40
CA VAL A 169 3.89 13.13 10.61
C VAL A 169 4.33 14.44 9.97
N GLU A 170 5.59 14.81 10.20
CA GLU A 170 6.23 16.04 9.69
C GLU A 170 7.22 15.72 8.56
N SER A 171 7.79 14.51 8.52
CA SER A 171 8.71 14.09 7.47
C SER A 171 8.49 12.65 7.03
N ILE A 172 8.55 12.44 5.71
CA ILE A 172 8.51 11.11 5.09
C ILE A 172 9.80 10.88 4.32
N VAL A 173 10.47 9.77 4.62
CA VAL A 173 11.60 9.27 3.84
C VAL A 173 11.13 8.07 3.03
N SER A 174 11.31 8.13 1.71
CA SER A 174 10.85 7.11 0.79
C SER A 174 11.98 6.46 0.00
N GLY A 175 11.84 5.17 -0.28
CA GLY A 175 12.65 4.43 -1.26
C GLY A 175 11.75 3.74 -2.27
N MET A 176 12.21 3.62 -3.52
CA MET A 176 11.46 2.92 -4.56
C MET A 176 12.36 2.41 -5.68
N PRO A 177 11.94 1.36 -6.43
CA PRO A 177 12.62 0.90 -7.63
C PRO A 177 12.40 1.87 -8.80
N HIS A 178 12.78 1.44 -10.00
CA HIS A 178 12.67 2.23 -11.22
C HIS A 178 11.21 2.42 -11.71
N ARG A 179 10.30 1.47 -11.43
CA ARG A 179 8.91 1.49 -11.92
C ARG A 179 8.15 2.71 -11.39
N GLY A 180 7.70 3.57 -12.29
CA GLY A 180 6.95 4.80 -11.99
C GLY A 180 7.74 5.88 -11.28
N ARG A 181 9.07 5.77 -11.17
CA ARG A 181 9.87 6.70 -10.35
C ARG A 181 9.77 8.15 -10.82
N LEU A 182 9.82 8.39 -12.13
CA LEU A 182 9.68 9.74 -12.68
C LEU A 182 8.31 10.34 -12.37
N ASN A 183 7.28 9.50 -12.35
CA ASN A 183 5.92 9.89 -12.02
C ASN A 183 5.79 10.26 -10.54
N VAL A 184 6.34 9.45 -9.64
CA VAL A 184 6.41 9.76 -8.19
C VAL A 184 7.21 11.04 -7.96
N LEU A 185 8.38 11.21 -8.61
CA LEU A 185 9.20 12.41 -8.52
C LEU A 185 8.42 13.67 -8.94
N GLY A 186 7.72 13.63 -10.08
CA GLY A 186 6.98 14.79 -10.59
C GLY A 186 5.67 15.07 -9.86
N ASN A 187 4.85 14.04 -9.62
CA ASN A 187 3.47 14.19 -9.17
C ASN A 187 3.26 14.03 -7.66
N VAL A 188 4.17 13.34 -6.95
CA VAL A 188 4.11 13.16 -5.49
C VAL A 188 5.12 14.07 -4.80
N VAL A 189 6.41 13.93 -5.11
CA VAL A 189 7.49 14.68 -4.44
C VAL A 189 7.64 16.10 -4.99
N ARG A 190 7.08 16.39 -6.17
CA ARG A 190 7.10 17.72 -6.83
C ARG A 190 8.50 18.19 -7.26
N LYS A 191 9.37 17.26 -7.68
CA LYS A 191 10.58 17.62 -8.42
C LYS A 191 10.20 18.48 -9.62
N PRO A 192 10.84 19.65 -9.85
CA PRO A 192 10.49 20.53 -10.95
C PRO A 192 10.52 19.80 -12.29
N LEU A 193 9.44 19.90 -13.06
CA LEU A 193 9.31 19.22 -14.36
C LEU A 193 10.43 19.63 -15.33
N ARG A 194 10.86 20.90 -15.30
CA ARG A 194 12.00 21.40 -16.09
C ARG A 194 13.27 20.59 -15.83
N GLN A 195 13.54 20.24 -14.57
CA GLN A 195 14.69 19.43 -14.20
C GLN A 195 14.55 18.00 -14.75
N ILE A 196 13.38 17.37 -14.58
CA ILE A 196 13.11 16.04 -15.13
C ILE A 196 13.29 16.03 -16.65
N PHE A 197 12.76 17.01 -17.37
CA PHE A 197 12.85 17.09 -18.83
C PHE A 197 14.27 17.40 -19.33
N ASN A 198 15.06 18.15 -18.56
CA ASN A 198 16.48 18.38 -18.88
C ASN A 198 17.29 17.07 -18.83
N GLU A 199 16.98 16.20 -17.85
CA GLU A 199 17.63 14.89 -17.70
C GLU A 199 17.33 13.93 -18.86
N PHE A 200 16.24 14.14 -19.61
CA PHE A 200 15.99 13.41 -20.86
C PHE A 200 16.79 13.94 -22.05
N SER A 201 17.21 15.21 -22.01
CA SER A 201 17.90 15.89 -23.11
C SER A 201 19.43 15.81 -23.00
N GLY A 202 19.95 15.00 -22.07
CA GLY A 202 21.39 14.83 -21.83
C GLY A 202 22.02 15.87 -20.89
N GLY A 203 21.21 16.76 -20.32
CA GLY A 203 21.66 17.68 -19.27
C GLY A 203 21.73 16.99 -17.93
N THR A 204 22.83 16.32 -17.62
CA THR A 204 23.12 15.84 -16.25
C THR A 204 23.53 16.98 -15.31
N LYS A 205 23.78 18.18 -15.86
CA LYS A 205 23.99 19.39 -15.07
C LYS A 205 22.66 19.99 -14.63
N PRO A 206 22.47 20.31 -13.33
CA PRO A 206 21.36 21.13 -12.89
C PRO A 206 21.37 22.46 -13.65
N VAL A 207 20.20 22.92 -14.06
CA VAL A 207 20.04 24.09 -14.96
C VAL A 207 20.53 25.40 -14.30
N ASP A 208 20.75 25.40 -12.98
CA ASP A 208 21.13 26.57 -12.18
C ASP A 208 22.39 26.33 -11.31
N GLU A 209 23.14 25.22 -11.50
CA GLU A 209 24.42 24.98 -10.81
C GLU A 209 25.60 25.04 -11.78
N ASP A 210 25.92 26.25 -12.23
CA ASP A 210 27.20 26.53 -12.87
C ASP A 210 28.33 26.34 -11.85
N GLY A 211 28.89 25.12 -11.79
CA GLY A 211 30.20 24.86 -11.20
C GLY A 211 30.27 24.07 -9.88
N LEU A 212 29.15 23.63 -9.28
CA LEU A 212 29.20 22.84 -8.03
C LEU A 212 29.10 21.32 -8.22
N TYR A 213 28.46 20.83 -9.29
CA TYR A 213 28.37 19.39 -9.53
C TYR A 213 29.63 18.83 -10.21
N THR A 214 30.47 18.15 -9.43
CA THR A 214 31.73 17.50 -9.88
C THR A 214 31.60 15.97 -10.02
N GLY A 215 30.41 15.40 -9.81
CA GLY A 215 30.18 13.96 -9.86
C GLY A 215 30.07 13.40 -11.28
N THR A 216 30.28 12.09 -11.44
CA THR A 216 30.13 11.38 -12.72
C THR A 216 28.69 11.30 -13.24
N GLY A 217 27.71 11.70 -12.43
CA GLY A 217 26.29 11.49 -12.75
C GLY A 217 25.80 10.09 -12.38
N ASP A 218 24.49 9.92 -12.46
CA ASP A 218 23.81 8.63 -12.54
C ASP A 218 22.57 8.80 -13.44
N VAL A 219 21.92 7.70 -13.81
CA VAL A 219 20.70 7.75 -14.63
C VAL A 219 19.55 8.43 -13.87
N LYS A 220 18.71 9.15 -14.61
CA LYS A 220 17.60 9.98 -14.08
C LYS A 220 16.67 9.28 -13.08
N TYR A 221 16.50 7.96 -13.20
CA TYR A 221 15.67 7.14 -12.31
C TYR A 221 16.45 6.51 -11.13
N HIS A 222 17.68 6.96 -10.85
CA HIS A 222 18.39 6.68 -9.59
C HIS A 222 18.46 7.91 -8.69
N LEU A 223 18.28 9.11 -9.25
CA LEU A 223 18.41 10.36 -8.52
C LEU A 223 17.30 10.51 -7.48
N GLY A 224 17.69 10.98 -6.29
CA GLY A 224 16.79 11.36 -5.20
C GLY A 224 16.39 12.83 -5.29
N THR A 225 15.46 13.23 -4.43
CA THR A 225 15.09 14.64 -4.26
C THR A 225 14.46 14.85 -2.89
N SER A 226 14.42 16.09 -2.41
CA SER A 226 13.69 16.46 -1.21
C SER A 226 12.88 17.73 -1.46
N TYR A 227 11.68 17.79 -0.91
CA TYR A 227 10.77 18.92 -1.12
C TYR A 227 9.81 19.08 0.06
N ASP A 228 9.55 20.32 0.44
CA ASP A 228 8.53 20.65 1.41
C ASP A 228 7.20 20.85 0.70
N ARG A 229 6.29 19.88 0.89
CA ARG A 229 4.95 19.92 0.30
C ARG A 229 3.95 20.48 1.32
N PRO A 230 3.11 21.47 0.97
CA PRO A 230 1.92 21.77 1.75
C PRO A 230 0.87 20.67 1.57
N THR A 231 0.31 20.21 2.67
CA THR A 231 -0.84 19.28 2.70
C THR A 231 -2.14 20.06 2.48
N ARG A 232 -3.21 19.35 2.12
CA ARG A 232 -4.54 19.96 1.96
C ARG A 232 -5.07 20.56 3.27
N GLY A 233 -4.70 19.97 4.41
CA GLY A 233 -5.01 20.46 5.75
C GLY A 233 -4.17 21.65 6.23
N GLY A 234 -3.28 22.20 5.39
CA GLY A 234 -2.46 23.37 5.71
C GLY A 234 -1.16 23.07 6.49
N LYS A 235 -0.93 21.81 6.88
CA LYS A 235 0.35 21.36 7.46
C LYS A 235 1.44 21.29 6.37
N ARG A 236 2.71 21.36 6.78
CA ARG A 236 3.86 21.18 5.88
C ARG A 236 4.48 19.80 6.12
N LEU A 237 4.73 19.08 5.04
CA LEU A 237 5.29 17.74 5.05
C LEU A 237 6.59 17.72 4.25
N HIS A 238 7.70 17.38 4.90
CA HIS A 238 8.99 17.25 4.25
C HIS A 238 9.14 15.86 3.63
N LEU A 239 9.07 15.79 2.31
CA LEU A 239 9.20 14.56 1.53
C LEU A 239 10.64 14.39 1.04
N CYS A 240 11.19 13.19 1.20
CA CYS A 240 12.52 12.85 0.72
C CYS A 240 12.50 11.51 0.00
N LEU A 241 12.75 11.50 -1.31
CA LEU A 241 13.00 10.27 -2.06
C LEU A 241 14.51 10.00 -2.11
N VAL A 242 14.92 8.87 -1.54
CA VAL A 242 16.33 8.47 -1.45
C VAL A 242 16.84 8.03 -2.83
N ALA A 243 18.10 8.38 -3.13
CA ALA A 243 18.78 7.89 -4.32
C ALA A 243 19.11 6.40 -4.17
N ASN A 244 19.03 5.62 -5.24
CA ASN A 244 19.30 4.18 -5.18
C ASN A 244 19.98 3.67 -6.45
N PRO A 245 20.82 2.63 -6.33
CA PRO A 245 21.37 1.94 -7.48
C PRO A 245 20.32 1.05 -8.17
N SER A 246 20.71 0.40 -9.26
CA SER A 246 19.87 -0.60 -9.94
C SER A 246 19.64 -1.89 -9.15
N HIS A 247 20.43 -2.16 -8.10
CA HIS A 247 20.23 -3.29 -7.20
C HIS A 247 18.93 -3.10 -6.41
N LEU A 248 17.87 -3.81 -6.83
CA LEU A 248 16.55 -3.71 -6.22
C LEU A 248 16.61 -4.07 -4.73
N GLU A 249 15.76 -3.44 -3.93
CA GLU A 249 15.65 -3.59 -2.47
C GLU A 249 16.89 -3.18 -1.64
N ALA A 250 18.05 -2.93 -2.27
CA ALA A 250 19.26 -2.46 -1.55
C ALA A 250 19.07 -1.09 -0.88
N VAL A 251 18.06 -0.31 -1.30
CA VAL A 251 17.70 0.99 -0.70
C VAL A 251 16.88 0.85 0.59
N ASP A 252 16.27 -0.30 0.84
CA ASP A 252 15.36 -0.53 1.95
C ASP A 252 16.00 -0.23 3.32
N PRO A 253 17.14 -0.84 3.68
CA PRO A 253 17.79 -0.54 4.97
C PRO A 253 18.33 0.89 5.01
N VAL A 254 18.65 1.50 3.87
CA VAL A 254 19.12 2.89 3.79
C VAL A 254 18.02 3.87 4.17
N VAL A 255 16.78 3.63 3.70
CA VAL A 255 15.61 4.44 4.04
C VAL A 255 15.26 4.29 5.51
N VAL A 256 15.24 3.06 6.04
CA VAL A 256 14.99 2.81 7.46
C VAL A 256 16.06 3.49 8.32
N GLY A 257 17.34 3.34 7.98
CA GLY A 257 18.45 4.01 8.66
C GLY A 257 18.37 5.54 8.61
N LYS A 258 18.04 6.12 7.45
CA LYS A 258 17.85 7.57 7.31
C LYS A 258 16.64 8.07 8.11
N THR A 259 15.55 7.32 8.14
CA THR A 259 14.37 7.62 8.97
C THR A 259 14.75 7.60 10.45
N ARG A 260 15.47 6.58 10.89
CA ARG A 260 15.98 6.45 12.27
C ARG A 260 16.90 7.61 12.65
N ALA A 261 17.79 8.02 11.75
CA ALA A 261 18.65 9.18 11.96
C ALA A 261 17.84 10.46 12.15
N LYS A 262 16.82 10.69 11.30
CA LYS A 262 15.92 11.86 11.46
C LYS A 262 15.18 11.83 12.79
N GLN A 263 14.69 10.66 13.22
CA GLN A 263 14.04 10.51 14.53
C GLN A 263 14.98 10.92 15.67
N PHE A 264 16.23 10.47 15.61
CA PHE A 264 17.26 10.83 16.59
C PHE A 264 17.53 12.34 16.61
N TYR A 265 17.84 12.95 15.46
CA TYR A 265 18.20 14.37 15.39
C TYR A 265 17.03 15.33 15.65
N SER A 266 15.79 14.88 15.49
CA SER A 266 14.58 15.67 15.79
C SER A 266 13.98 15.39 17.17
N ASN A 267 14.64 14.57 18.01
CA ASN A 267 14.13 14.12 19.32
C ASN A 267 12.73 13.47 19.24
N ASP A 268 12.44 12.77 18.14
CA ASP A 268 11.20 12.03 17.92
C ASP A 268 11.25 10.65 18.60
N ALA A 269 11.28 10.66 19.93
CA ALA A 269 11.42 9.45 20.75
C ALA A 269 10.23 8.49 20.58
N ASP A 270 9.03 9.04 20.38
CA ASP A 270 7.79 8.29 20.14
C ASP A 270 7.67 7.82 18.68
N ARG A 271 8.55 8.30 17.79
CA ARG A 271 8.66 7.91 16.37
C ARG A 271 7.42 8.24 15.55
N THR A 272 6.65 9.23 15.97
CA THR A 272 5.39 9.62 15.33
C THR A 272 5.60 10.66 14.23
N LYS A 273 6.67 11.46 14.29
CA LYS A 273 6.90 12.59 13.37
C LYS A 273 7.61 12.22 12.08
N ASN A 274 8.50 11.22 12.13
CA ASN A 274 9.28 10.79 10.97
C ASN A 274 8.90 9.38 10.56
N MET A 275 8.38 9.24 9.34
CA MET A 275 7.87 7.98 8.80
C MET A 275 8.72 7.50 7.61
N GLY A 276 8.95 6.19 7.56
CA GLY A 276 9.53 5.50 6.40
C GLY A 276 8.44 4.96 5.47
N VAL A 277 8.64 5.07 4.17
CA VAL A 277 7.76 4.47 3.15
C VAL A 277 8.62 3.76 2.10
N LEU A 278 8.37 2.47 1.88
CA LEU A 278 9.11 1.68 0.91
C LEU A 278 8.18 1.19 -0.19
N ILE A 279 8.58 1.38 -1.44
CA ILE A 279 7.87 0.89 -2.62
C ILE A 279 8.71 -0.21 -3.23
N HIS A 280 8.07 -1.31 -3.63
CA HIS A 280 8.75 -2.50 -4.14
C HIS A 280 8.10 -2.99 -5.44
N GLY A 281 8.81 -3.85 -6.17
CA GLY A 281 8.22 -4.71 -7.20
C GLY A 281 7.89 -6.09 -6.63
N ASP A 282 6.89 -6.77 -7.18
CA ASP A 282 6.48 -8.12 -6.75
C ASP A 282 7.63 -9.14 -6.78
N GLY A 283 8.35 -9.22 -7.90
CA GLY A 283 9.44 -10.18 -8.05
C GLY A 283 10.62 -9.92 -7.12
N SER A 284 10.97 -8.65 -6.90
CA SER A 284 12.09 -8.28 -6.04
C SER A 284 11.75 -8.38 -4.55
N PHE A 285 10.52 -8.03 -4.17
CA PHE A 285 10.06 -8.15 -2.78
C PHE A 285 10.08 -9.60 -2.29
N ALA A 286 9.65 -10.54 -3.14
CA ALA A 286 9.65 -11.97 -2.81
C ALA A 286 11.06 -12.62 -2.90
N GLY A 287 11.92 -12.11 -3.79
CA GLY A 287 13.18 -12.78 -4.13
C GLY A 287 14.45 -12.25 -3.45
N GLN A 288 14.46 -11.03 -2.93
CA GLN A 288 15.66 -10.42 -2.34
C GLN A 288 15.70 -10.58 -0.82
N GLY A 289 16.72 -11.26 -0.28
CA GLY A 289 16.87 -11.51 1.15
C GLY A 289 16.96 -10.24 2.02
N VAL A 290 17.45 -9.13 1.46
CA VAL A 290 17.54 -7.83 2.15
C VAL A 290 16.17 -7.30 2.59
N VAL A 291 15.08 -7.72 1.93
CA VAL A 291 13.71 -7.37 2.33
C VAL A 291 13.39 -7.97 3.69
N TYR A 292 13.63 -9.28 3.86
CA TYR A 292 13.45 -9.94 5.15
C TYR A 292 14.41 -9.36 6.21
N GLU A 293 15.67 -9.16 5.87
CA GLU A 293 16.64 -8.56 6.79
C GLU A 293 16.17 -7.19 7.29
N THR A 294 15.61 -6.36 6.39
CA THR A 294 15.09 -5.03 6.76
C THR A 294 13.82 -5.12 7.60
N LEU A 295 12.86 -5.98 7.23
CA LEU A 295 11.65 -6.23 8.02
C LEU A 295 11.98 -6.74 9.42
N HIS A 296 12.99 -7.60 9.56
CA HIS A 296 13.47 -8.12 10.83
C HIS A 296 13.91 -7.02 11.80
N LEU A 297 14.43 -5.89 11.29
CA LEU A 297 14.86 -4.75 12.12
C LEU A 297 13.69 -3.93 12.72
N SER A 298 12.46 -4.12 12.23
CA SER A 298 11.30 -3.26 12.51
C SER A 298 10.96 -3.11 13.99
N VAL A 299 11.22 -4.12 14.82
CA VAL A 299 10.90 -4.15 16.26
C VAL A 299 12.14 -4.12 17.17
N LEU A 300 13.35 -4.13 16.61
CA LEU A 300 14.58 -4.10 17.40
C LEU A 300 14.80 -2.70 17.98
N THR A 301 15.06 -2.59 19.28
CA THR A 301 15.13 -1.31 20.03
C THR A 301 15.97 -0.22 19.35
N ASN A 302 17.13 -0.59 18.82
CA ASN A 302 18.08 0.35 18.23
C ASN A 302 17.81 0.67 16.76
N TYR A 303 17.02 -0.15 16.07
CA TYR A 303 16.76 -0.03 14.63
C TYR A 303 15.33 0.40 14.31
N THR A 304 14.39 0.15 15.21
CA THR A 304 12.97 0.43 14.99
C THR A 304 12.70 1.90 14.70
N THR A 305 11.92 2.12 13.65
CA THR A 305 11.41 3.42 13.21
C THR A 305 9.93 3.63 13.57
N GLY A 306 9.35 2.78 14.43
CA GLY A 306 7.93 2.85 14.77
C GLY A 306 7.04 2.42 13.59
N GLY A 307 7.49 1.41 12.84
CA GLY A 307 6.81 0.95 11.62
C GLY A 307 7.22 1.70 10.35
N THR A 308 7.10 1.00 9.24
CA THR A 308 7.34 1.47 7.87
C THR A 308 6.16 1.01 7.03
N ILE A 309 5.64 1.87 6.17
CA ILE A 309 4.58 1.47 5.23
C ILE A 309 5.23 0.91 3.97
N HIS A 310 4.88 -0.31 3.61
CA HIS A 310 5.37 -0.99 2.41
C HIS A 310 4.29 -1.03 1.34
N ILE A 311 4.62 -0.62 0.12
CA ILE A 311 3.72 -0.64 -1.04
C ILE A 311 4.37 -1.51 -2.12
N VAL A 312 3.79 -2.68 -2.40
CA VAL A 312 4.28 -3.54 -3.48
C VAL A 312 3.47 -3.27 -4.74
N VAL A 313 4.11 -2.74 -5.79
CA VAL A 313 3.49 -2.57 -7.10
C VAL A 313 3.50 -3.93 -7.80
N SER A 314 2.49 -4.74 -7.53
CA SER A 314 2.33 -6.07 -8.11
C SER A 314 1.68 -5.98 -9.49
N ASN A 315 2.52 -5.87 -10.52
CA ASN A 315 2.09 -5.94 -11.92
C ASN A 315 2.06 -7.37 -12.47
N GLN A 316 2.16 -8.38 -11.60
CA GLN A 316 2.08 -9.81 -11.91
C GLN A 316 3.09 -10.28 -12.97
N VAL A 317 4.23 -9.59 -13.07
CA VAL A 317 5.32 -9.99 -13.97
C VAL A 317 6.62 -9.33 -13.53
N ALA A 318 7.67 -10.15 -13.40
CA ALA A 318 9.02 -9.70 -13.09
C ALA A 318 9.89 -9.77 -14.35
N PHE A 319 9.93 -8.67 -15.12
CA PHE A 319 10.59 -8.61 -16.43
C PHE A 319 9.99 -9.60 -17.43
N THR A 320 10.52 -10.81 -17.54
CA THR A 320 10.01 -11.91 -18.40
C THR A 320 9.51 -13.10 -17.58
N THR A 321 9.64 -13.04 -16.25
CA THR A 321 9.35 -14.16 -15.36
C THR A 321 7.93 -14.05 -14.84
N ASP A 322 7.17 -15.12 -15.01
CA ASP A 322 5.84 -15.29 -14.44
C ASP A 322 5.90 -15.46 -12.90
N PRO A 323 4.93 -14.92 -12.13
CA PRO A 323 4.85 -15.10 -10.69
C PRO A 323 5.05 -16.54 -10.20
N MET A 324 4.47 -17.54 -10.87
CA MET A 324 4.57 -18.95 -10.50
C MET A 324 5.99 -19.51 -10.60
N SER A 325 6.83 -18.86 -11.41
CA SER A 325 8.26 -19.19 -11.53
C SER A 325 9.16 -18.31 -10.66
N GLY A 326 8.61 -17.26 -10.02
CA GLY A 326 9.36 -16.27 -9.25
C GLY A 326 9.25 -16.43 -7.73
N ARG A 327 8.27 -17.18 -7.22
CA ARG A 327 8.05 -17.40 -5.78
C ARG A 327 7.41 -18.76 -5.50
N SER A 328 7.56 -19.23 -4.25
CA SER A 328 6.95 -20.49 -3.76
C SER A 328 5.72 -20.27 -2.88
N LEU A 329 5.35 -19.02 -2.65
CA LEU A 329 4.25 -18.60 -1.79
C LEU A 329 3.14 -17.99 -2.65
N GLU A 330 1.91 -17.98 -2.12
CA GLU A 330 0.72 -17.47 -2.80
C GLU A 330 0.93 -16.00 -3.21
N TYR A 331 1.24 -15.15 -2.23
CA TYR A 331 1.45 -13.74 -2.44
C TYR A 331 2.94 -13.38 -2.40
N CYS A 332 3.34 -12.42 -3.23
CA CYS A 332 4.69 -11.86 -3.14
C CYS A 332 4.99 -11.23 -1.78
N THR A 333 3.95 -10.82 -1.05
CA THR A 333 4.02 -10.15 0.25
C THR A 333 4.11 -11.09 1.46
N ASP A 334 4.05 -12.41 1.27
CA ASP A 334 3.96 -13.38 2.37
C ASP A 334 5.16 -13.33 3.33
N VAL A 335 6.32 -12.84 2.89
CA VAL A 335 7.48 -12.60 3.76
C VAL A 335 7.15 -11.66 4.95
N ALA A 336 6.20 -10.74 4.79
CA ALA A 336 5.79 -9.82 5.85
C ALA A 336 5.01 -10.51 6.99
N LYS A 337 4.44 -11.71 6.74
CA LYS A 337 3.77 -12.51 7.78
C LYS A 337 4.73 -12.95 8.88
N ALA A 338 6.02 -13.11 8.57
CA ALA A 338 7.06 -13.45 9.55
C ALA A 338 7.15 -12.43 10.70
N LEU A 339 6.70 -11.19 10.47
CA LEU A 339 6.72 -10.09 11.44
C LEU A 339 5.32 -9.75 11.96
N ASN A 340 4.30 -10.56 11.66
CA ASN A 340 2.90 -10.28 11.99
C ASN A 340 2.44 -8.90 11.50
N ALA A 341 2.91 -8.47 10.32
CA ALA A 341 2.40 -7.26 9.68
C ALA A 341 1.06 -7.59 8.99
N PRO A 342 0.02 -6.74 9.09
CA PRO A 342 -1.16 -6.89 8.25
C PRO A 342 -0.80 -6.63 6.78
N ILE A 343 -1.44 -7.36 5.89
CA ILE A 343 -1.25 -7.21 4.44
C ILE A 343 -2.61 -6.88 3.84
N PHE A 344 -2.64 -5.85 3.01
CA PHE A 344 -3.83 -5.41 2.29
C PHE A 344 -3.56 -5.53 0.80
N HIS A 345 -4.27 -6.45 0.15
CA HIS A 345 -4.24 -6.58 -1.29
C HIS A 345 -5.38 -5.77 -1.87
N VAL A 346 -5.11 -4.97 -2.89
CA VAL A 346 -6.12 -4.08 -3.45
C VAL A 346 -6.04 -4.07 -4.96
N ASN A 347 -7.22 -4.15 -5.59
CA ASN A 347 -7.35 -4.06 -7.04
C ASN A 347 -6.99 -2.65 -7.52
N ALA A 348 -6.00 -2.56 -8.40
CA ALA A 348 -5.50 -1.27 -8.88
C ALA A 348 -6.51 -0.49 -9.73
N ASP A 349 -7.55 -1.12 -10.29
CA ASP A 349 -8.63 -0.46 -11.04
C ASP A 349 -9.69 0.18 -10.14
N ASP A 350 -9.76 -0.21 -8.86
CA ASP A 350 -10.62 0.43 -7.87
C ASP A 350 -9.87 1.52 -7.11
N MET A 351 -9.96 2.75 -7.63
CA MET A 351 -9.28 3.90 -7.08
C MET A 351 -9.74 4.25 -5.65
N GLU A 352 -11.02 4.08 -5.32
CA GLU A 352 -11.52 4.40 -3.97
C GLU A 352 -10.97 3.39 -2.96
N ALA A 353 -10.92 2.11 -3.34
CA ALA A 353 -10.31 1.06 -2.54
C ALA A 353 -8.81 1.30 -2.31
N VAL A 354 -8.05 1.69 -3.34
CA VAL A 354 -6.61 1.99 -3.20
C VAL A 354 -6.38 3.15 -2.23
N VAL A 355 -7.13 4.25 -2.36
CA VAL A 355 -7.04 5.38 -1.41
C VAL A 355 -7.37 4.92 0.00
N HIS A 356 -8.48 4.18 0.16
CA HIS A 356 -8.93 3.70 1.46
C HIS A 356 -7.87 2.83 2.16
N VAL A 357 -7.27 1.88 1.45
CA VAL A 357 -6.22 1.01 2.00
C VAL A 357 -4.96 1.79 2.36
N CYS A 358 -4.59 2.77 1.53
CA CYS A 358 -3.47 3.67 1.80
C CYS A 358 -3.71 4.51 3.07
N GLU A 359 -4.90 5.05 3.27
CA GLU A 359 -5.28 5.77 4.49
C GLU A 359 -5.29 4.82 5.71
N LEU A 360 -5.87 3.62 5.56
CA LEU A 360 -5.91 2.61 6.62
C LEU A 360 -4.50 2.19 7.06
N ALA A 361 -3.56 2.04 6.11
CA ALA A 361 -2.17 1.73 6.40
C ALA A 361 -1.47 2.87 7.18
N ALA A 362 -1.79 4.12 6.87
CA ALA A 362 -1.29 5.28 7.62
C ALA A 362 -1.91 5.39 9.02
N GLU A 363 -3.16 4.97 9.21
CA GLU A 363 -3.80 4.91 10.54
C GLU A 363 -3.29 3.75 11.40
N TRP A 364 -2.93 2.63 10.75
CA TRP A 364 -2.42 1.45 11.43
C TRP A 364 -1.00 1.64 11.96
N ARG A 365 -0.16 2.32 11.18
CA ARG A 365 1.24 2.62 11.52
C ARG A 365 1.30 3.68 12.61
#